data_AF-A0A2A9P9K8-F1
#
_entry.id   AF-A0A2A9P9K8-F1
#
_cell.length_a   1.000
_cell.length_b   1.000
_cell.length_c   1.000
_cell.angle_alpha   90.00
_cell.angle_beta   90.00
_cell.angle_gamma   90.00
#
_symmetry.space_group_name_H-M   'P 1'
#
loop_
_entity.id
_entity.type
_entity.pdbx_description
1 polymer ?
#
loop_
_entity_poly.entity_id
_entity_poly.type
_entity_poly.pdbx_seq_one_letter_code
_entity_poly.pdbx_strand_id
1 'polypeptide(L)'
;MAVPDKTLPAATRPRRILFLDAYDSFTNNIVALLKDVLGCQLTVQVLHMDLKTFDSDPSPDWTPDEFVDRLAAFDAVVCGPGPGSPLRDADVGAFKLLWQQDAVPVLGICLGFQSLVVHFGGSIRRLRRGGLHGLVRVVEPMDSDVFCGVPAFGATLYHSLCADIGQDDVSDADWPVARRKRPACAPELVPLAWTREGDERILMAVRHASRPFWGIQYHPESVRTDFAAHEVVSNWFRAALESNERMGRRRVDGGSFACVDSLHPSAWALNAAQLRLGACPWRSDMQSGLAAEGIRPRYSCRRVPVPLGVNAADVAELLGLDASTEAIILDSSSSIGRGDKLARNSIIALGVEEALRLEYHVGNDYVSLRVPATRDGQERSQRIRLGIGPDGKTDPSSPWHIMSEFWRRRWIPDESDQPVFKGGFLGFVTYEMGLSTLSPGLVARDRGHRRPDVCMALFLQRKTTTTAGWRMWRRG
;
A
#
# COMPACT_ATOMS: atom_id res chain seq x y z
N MET A 1 35.78 -3.46 17.86
CA MET A 1 35.10 -4.42 16.97
C MET A 1 34.33 -3.61 15.95
N ALA A 2 34.59 -3.81 14.66
CA ALA A 2 33.93 -3.08 13.60
C ALA A 2 32.44 -3.46 13.56
N VAL A 3 31.57 -2.46 13.49
CA VAL A 3 30.14 -2.65 13.20
C VAL A 3 30.06 -3.24 11.80
N PRO A 4 29.45 -4.43 11.59
CA PRO A 4 29.33 -4.99 10.25
C PRO A 4 28.53 -4.03 9.37
N ASP A 5 29.02 -3.83 8.15
CA ASP A 5 28.39 -3.00 7.13
C ASP A 5 26.93 -3.45 6.93
N LYS A 6 25.97 -2.56 7.23
CA LYS A 6 24.52 -2.84 7.21
C LYS A 6 23.93 -2.83 5.79
N THR A 7 24.73 -2.50 4.78
CA THR A 7 24.25 -2.42 3.40
C THR A 7 24.02 -3.81 2.80
N LEU A 8 22.89 -4.00 2.13
CA LEU A 8 22.65 -5.20 1.32
C LEU A 8 23.79 -5.29 0.28
N PRO A 9 24.40 -6.47 0.06
CA PRO A 9 25.49 -6.61 -0.91
C PRO A 9 25.02 -6.10 -2.27
N ALA A 10 25.82 -5.24 -2.90
CA ALA A 10 25.51 -4.63 -4.20
C ALA A 10 25.13 -5.74 -5.20
N ALA A 11 23.85 -5.76 -5.58
CA ALA A 11 23.33 -6.84 -6.39
C ALA A 11 23.84 -6.70 -7.83
N THR A 12 24.47 -7.75 -8.35
CA THR A 12 24.92 -7.84 -9.75
C THR A 12 23.75 -8.06 -10.72
N ARG A 13 22.56 -8.39 -10.20
CA ARG A 13 21.31 -8.60 -10.95
C ARG A 13 20.10 -8.19 -10.11
N PRO A 14 18.97 -7.76 -10.72
CA PRO A 14 17.75 -7.43 -9.99
C PRO A 14 17.24 -8.64 -9.20
N ARG A 15 16.76 -8.40 -7.98
CA ARG A 15 16.19 -9.41 -7.08
C ARG A 15 14.72 -9.63 -7.40
N ARG A 16 14.22 -10.86 -7.21
CA ARG A 16 12.83 -11.21 -7.51
C ARG A 16 12.15 -11.84 -6.31
N ILE A 17 11.00 -11.30 -5.91
CA ILE A 17 10.13 -11.89 -4.89
C ILE A 17 8.81 -12.29 -5.55
N LEU A 18 8.34 -13.49 -5.23
CA LEU A 18 6.95 -13.88 -5.49
C LEU A 18 6.13 -13.51 -4.25
N PHE A 19 5.06 -12.75 -4.43
CA PHE A 19 4.10 -12.43 -3.40
C PHE A 19 2.81 -13.22 -3.65
N LEU A 20 2.39 -14.02 -2.69
CA LEU A 20 1.14 -14.76 -2.74
C LEU A 20 0.05 -13.96 -2.02
N ASP A 21 -0.90 -13.43 -2.80
CA ASP A 21 -2.02 -12.64 -2.32
C ASP A 21 -3.21 -13.54 -1.92
N ALA A 22 -3.56 -13.53 -0.64
CA ALA A 22 -4.76 -14.21 -0.14
C ALA A 22 -5.99 -13.29 -0.15
N TYR A 23 -6.13 -12.47 -1.20
CA TYR A 23 -7.23 -11.52 -1.40
C TYR A 23 -7.35 -10.48 -0.28
N ASP A 24 -6.22 -9.92 0.14
CA ASP A 24 -6.17 -8.90 1.19
C ASP A 24 -5.99 -7.50 0.63
N SER A 25 -6.71 -6.53 1.21
CA SER A 25 -6.62 -5.12 0.82
C SER A 25 -5.25 -4.47 1.09
N PHE A 26 -4.41 -5.09 1.92
CA PHE A 26 -3.09 -4.58 2.30
C PHE A 26 -1.94 -5.10 1.43
N THR A 27 -2.21 -6.00 0.49
CA THR A 27 -1.18 -6.57 -0.42
C THR A 27 -0.32 -5.50 -1.08
N ASN A 28 -0.95 -4.44 -1.61
CA ASN A 28 -0.22 -3.36 -2.28
C ASN A 28 0.69 -2.56 -1.33
N ASN A 29 0.27 -2.39 -0.07
CA ASN A 29 1.06 -1.69 0.94
C ASN A 29 2.29 -2.50 1.34
N ILE A 30 2.15 -3.83 1.48
CA ILE A 30 3.29 -4.71 1.81
C ILE A 30 4.30 -4.72 0.67
N VAL A 31 3.85 -4.80 -0.58
CA VAL A 31 4.78 -4.78 -1.70
C VAL A 31 5.46 -3.41 -1.85
N ALA A 32 4.75 -2.31 -1.59
CA ALA A 32 5.37 -0.98 -1.52
C ALA A 32 6.44 -0.94 -0.41
N LEU A 33 6.14 -1.47 0.78
CA LEU A 33 7.10 -1.61 1.87
C LEU A 33 8.32 -2.44 1.46
N LEU A 34 8.12 -3.60 0.82
CA LEU A 34 9.22 -4.46 0.37
C LEU A 34 10.16 -3.71 -0.58
N LYS A 35 9.61 -2.91 -1.50
CA LYS A 35 10.43 -2.12 -2.43
C LYS A 35 11.15 -0.96 -1.76
N ASP A 36 10.49 -0.28 -0.84
CA ASP A 36 11.10 0.82 -0.08
C ASP A 36 12.26 0.32 0.77
N VAL A 37 12.03 -0.77 1.51
CA VAL A 37 12.98 -1.33 2.48
C VAL A 37 14.12 -2.11 1.81
N LEU A 38 13.86 -2.81 0.71
CA LEU A 38 14.85 -3.67 0.04
C LEU A 38 15.50 -3.01 -1.20
N GLY A 39 14.97 -1.86 -1.64
CA GLY A 39 15.55 -1.00 -2.66
C GLY A 39 15.08 -1.23 -4.11
N CYS A 40 15.47 -0.30 -4.99
CA CYS A 40 14.94 -0.14 -6.36
C CYS A 40 15.27 -1.27 -7.35
N GLN A 41 16.11 -2.25 -6.98
CA GLN A 41 16.43 -3.40 -7.84
C GLN A 41 15.58 -4.63 -7.51
N LEU A 42 14.51 -4.47 -6.73
CA LEU A 42 13.56 -5.54 -6.42
C LEU A 42 12.37 -5.52 -7.39
N THR A 43 12.13 -6.65 -8.03
CA THR A 43 10.90 -6.95 -8.75
C THR A 43 10.00 -7.82 -7.88
N VAL A 44 8.72 -7.44 -7.73
CA VAL A 44 7.74 -8.25 -7.02
C VAL A 44 6.67 -8.70 -8.00
N GLN A 45 6.50 -10.01 -8.13
CA GLN A 45 5.42 -10.62 -8.90
C GLN A 45 4.33 -11.05 -7.92
N VAL A 46 3.10 -10.63 -8.16
CA VAL A 46 1.96 -11.01 -7.32
C VAL A 46 1.17 -12.13 -8.01
N LEU A 47 0.86 -13.20 -7.27
CA LEU A 47 0.02 -14.32 -7.68
C LEU A 47 -1.03 -14.54 -6.59
N HIS A 48 -2.29 -14.82 -6.96
CA HIS A 48 -3.29 -15.16 -5.97
C HIS A 48 -3.04 -16.55 -5.38
N MET A 49 -3.47 -16.75 -4.13
CA MET A 49 -3.30 -18.02 -3.42
C MET A 49 -3.97 -19.22 -4.12
N ASP A 50 -4.94 -19.00 -5.00
CA ASP A 50 -5.62 -20.01 -5.80
C ASP A 50 -4.92 -20.26 -7.15
N LEU A 51 -3.65 -19.84 -7.26
CA LEU A 51 -2.78 -19.97 -8.43
C LEU A 51 -3.23 -19.18 -9.66
N LYS A 52 -4.15 -18.22 -9.48
CA LYS A 52 -4.56 -17.30 -10.53
C LYS A 52 -3.63 -16.10 -10.61
N THR A 53 -3.32 -15.70 -11.83
CA THR A 53 -2.63 -14.44 -12.13
C THR A 53 -3.65 -13.30 -12.22
N PHE A 54 -3.19 -12.05 -12.21
CA PHE A 54 -4.07 -10.91 -12.52
C PHE A 54 -4.60 -11.03 -13.95
N ASP A 55 -5.82 -10.51 -14.20
CA ASP A 55 -6.52 -10.52 -15.50
C ASP A 55 -5.68 -9.99 -16.70
N SER A 56 -4.54 -9.32 -16.45
CA SER A 56 -3.60 -8.81 -17.45
C SER A 56 -2.46 -9.76 -17.86
N ASP A 57 -2.33 -10.94 -17.25
CA ASP A 57 -1.26 -11.91 -17.60
C ASP A 57 -1.69 -12.81 -18.78
N PRO A 58 -0.89 -12.92 -19.87
CA PRO A 58 -1.24 -13.73 -21.04
C PRO A 58 -1.33 -15.25 -20.79
N SER A 59 -0.84 -15.76 -19.65
CA SER A 59 -0.97 -17.18 -19.27
C SER A 59 -1.80 -17.29 -17.99
N PRO A 60 -3.13 -17.45 -18.10
CA PRO A 60 -3.99 -17.61 -16.93
C PRO A 60 -3.77 -18.98 -16.28
N ASP A 61 -3.81 -18.98 -14.95
CA ASP A 61 -3.89 -20.13 -14.03
C ASP A 61 -2.72 -21.12 -14.05
N TRP A 62 -1.86 -21.06 -13.02
CA TRP A 62 -0.77 -22.03 -12.84
C TRP A 62 -1.33 -23.32 -12.26
N THR A 63 -0.86 -24.46 -12.77
CA THR A 63 -1.06 -25.75 -12.08
C THR A 63 -0.16 -25.83 -10.82
N PRO A 64 -0.49 -26.66 -9.83
CA PRO A 64 0.37 -26.89 -8.66
C PRO A 64 1.81 -27.27 -9.02
N ASP A 65 2.00 -28.10 -10.04
CA ASP A 65 3.34 -28.54 -10.49
C ASP A 65 4.11 -27.37 -11.11
N GLU A 66 3.47 -26.59 -12.00
CA GLU A 66 4.08 -25.39 -12.57
C GLU A 66 4.42 -24.34 -11.52
N PHE A 67 3.57 -24.20 -10.48
CA PHE A 67 3.85 -23.31 -9.36
C PHE A 67 5.15 -23.71 -8.68
N VAL A 68 5.30 -24.99 -8.31
CA VAL A 68 6.50 -25.51 -7.65
C VAL A 68 7.74 -25.33 -8.52
N ASP A 69 7.66 -25.68 -9.81
CA ASP A 69 8.77 -25.51 -10.75
C ASP A 69 9.20 -24.04 -10.89
N ARG A 70 8.23 -23.12 -10.92
CA ARG A 70 8.48 -21.68 -11.05
C ARG A 70 9.04 -21.04 -9.79
N LEU A 71 8.96 -21.68 -8.61
CA LEU A 71 9.61 -21.18 -7.40
C LEU A 71 11.12 -20.97 -7.60
N ALA A 72 11.77 -21.75 -8.46
CA ALA A 72 13.19 -21.60 -8.82
C ALA A 72 13.53 -20.24 -9.48
N ALA A 73 12.53 -19.51 -10.00
CA ALA A 73 12.70 -18.22 -10.65
C ALA A 73 12.70 -17.03 -9.67
N PHE A 74 12.52 -17.25 -8.37
CA PHE A 74 12.48 -16.19 -7.35
C PHE A 74 13.61 -16.32 -6.33
N ASP A 75 14.05 -15.21 -5.75
CA ASP A 75 15.04 -15.22 -4.65
C ASP A 75 14.36 -15.55 -3.31
N ALA A 76 13.10 -15.14 -3.11
CA ALA A 76 12.29 -15.48 -1.95
C ALA A 76 10.79 -15.39 -2.27
N VAL A 77 9.95 -15.91 -1.37
CA VAL A 77 8.48 -15.85 -1.46
C VAL A 77 7.91 -15.15 -0.23
N VAL A 78 6.85 -14.38 -0.40
CA VAL A 78 6.08 -13.79 0.70
C VAL A 78 4.65 -14.32 0.62
N CYS A 79 4.17 -14.97 1.68
CA CYS A 79 2.76 -15.30 1.84
C CYS A 79 2.08 -14.15 2.57
N GLY A 80 1.20 -13.45 1.85
CA GLY A 80 0.53 -12.26 2.36
C GLY A 80 -0.49 -12.53 3.47
N PRO A 81 -1.04 -11.45 4.06
CA PRO A 81 -2.23 -11.52 4.90
C PRO A 81 -3.45 -11.93 4.07
N GLY A 82 -4.55 -12.23 4.75
CA GLY A 82 -5.82 -12.58 4.12
C GLY A 82 -6.95 -12.77 5.14
N PRO A 83 -8.21 -12.69 4.70
CA PRO A 83 -9.35 -13.07 5.51
C PRO A 83 -9.44 -14.59 5.67
N GLY A 84 -10.34 -15.06 6.54
CA GLY A 84 -10.64 -16.48 6.69
C GLY A 84 -9.81 -17.16 7.78
N SER A 85 -9.54 -18.44 7.60
CA SER A 85 -8.86 -19.28 8.60
C SER A 85 -7.80 -20.18 7.95
N PRO A 86 -6.61 -20.30 8.55
CA PRO A 86 -5.57 -21.21 8.07
C PRO A 86 -5.96 -22.70 8.12
N LEU A 87 -7.05 -23.02 8.84
CA LEU A 87 -7.61 -24.37 8.94
C LEU A 87 -8.51 -24.74 7.75
N ARG A 88 -8.79 -23.79 6.85
CA ARG A 88 -9.63 -23.99 5.68
C ARG A 88 -8.76 -23.94 4.43
N ASP A 89 -8.77 -25.02 3.67
CA ASP A 89 -7.96 -25.18 2.46
C ASP A 89 -8.23 -24.09 1.42
N ALA A 90 -9.50 -23.71 1.28
CA ALA A 90 -9.93 -22.64 0.38
C ALA A 90 -9.41 -21.24 0.75
N ASP A 91 -8.99 -21.03 2.00
CA ASP A 91 -8.50 -19.74 2.49
C ASP A 91 -6.96 -19.63 2.43
N VAL A 92 -6.24 -20.74 2.18
CA VAL A 92 -4.75 -20.76 2.15
C VAL A 92 -4.13 -21.23 0.84
N GLY A 93 -4.84 -22.09 0.09
CA GLY A 93 -4.42 -22.58 -1.24
C GLY A 93 -2.93 -22.92 -1.34
N ALA A 94 -2.24 -22.20 -2.23
CA ALA A 94 -0.84 -22.36 -2.58
C ALA A 94 0.14 -22.27 -1.40
N PHE A 95 -0.25 -21.66 -0.27
CA PHE A 95 0.60 -21.62 0.93
C PHE A 95 0.96 -23.04 1.38
N LYS A 96 0.03 -24.01 1.31
CA LYS A 96 0.29 -25.40 1.71
C LYS A 96 1.32 -26.09 0.82
N LEU A 97 1.26 -25.84 -0.49
CA LEU A 97 2.23 -26.36 -1.46
C LEU A 97 3.63 -25.80 -1.16
N LEU A 98 3.69 -24.54 -0.75
CA LEU A 98 4.93 -23.86 -0.40
C LEU A 98 5.57 -24.41 0.87
N TRP A 99 4.78 -24.72 1.91
CA TRP A 99 5.30 -25.27 3.17
C TRP A 99 5.86 -26.69 3.03
N GLN A 100 5.46 -27.42 1.98
CA GLN A 100 6.03 -28.72 1.63
C GLN A 100 7.41 -28.62 0.98
N GLN A 101 7.83 -27.43 0.55
CA GLN A 101 9.14 -27.21 -0.07
C GLN A 101 10.24 -27.11 1.00
N ASP A 102 11.49 -27.40 0.61
CA ASP A 102 12.62 -27.35 1.55
C ASP A 102 13.56 -26.15 1.32
N ALA A 103 13.62 -25.64 0.08
CA ALA A 103 14.77 -24.84 -0.36
C ALA A 103 14.46 -23.36 -0.67
N VAL A 104 13.21 -22.96 -0.82
CA VAL A 104 12.89 -21.55 -1.13
C VAL A 104 12.70 -20.76 0.17
N PRO A 105 13.37 -19.61 0.38
CA PRO A 105 13.11 -18.78 1.54
C PRO A 105 11.71 -18.17 1.52
N VAL A 106 11.02 -18.17 2.66
CA VAL A 106 9.63 -17.67 2.76
C VAL A 106 9.42 -16.78 3.98
N LEU A 107 8.63 -15.71 3.81
CA LEU A 107 8.03 -14.94 4.90
C LEU A 107 6.51 -15.06 4.86
N GLY A 108 5.90 -15.58 5.93
CA GLY A 108 4.45 -15.52 6.14
C GLY A 108 4.04 -14.30 6.95
N ILE A 109 3.05 -13.53 6.49
CA ILE A 109 2.51 -12.36 7.18
C ILE A 109 1.06 -12.62 7.56
N CYS A 110 0.69 -12.41 8.82
CA CYS A 110 -0.66 -12.63 9.35
C CYS A 110 -1.22 -14.03 8.99
N LEU A 111 -2.13 -14.14 8.01
CA LEU A 111 -2.64 -15.45 7.54
C LEU A 111 -1.52 -16.37 7.04
N GLY A 112 -0.53 -15.82 6.33
CA GLY A 112 0.67 -16.56 5.93
C GLY A 112 1.41 -17.16 7.13
N PHE A 113 1.63 -16.36 8.19
CA PHE A 113 2.23 -16.81 9.45
C PHE A 113 1.38 -17.88 10.14
N GLN A 114 0.06 -17.69 10.20
CA GLN A 114 -0.84 -18.64 10.84
C GLN A 114 -0.85 -19.98 10.09
N SER A 115 -0.83 -19.96 8.76
CA SER A 115 -0.76 -21.17 7.94
C SER A 115 0.56 -21.93 8.15
N LEU A 116 1.68 -21.20 8.29
CA LEU A 116 2.99 -21.77 8.62
C LEU A 116 2.93 -22.48 9.98
N VAL A 117 2.39 -21.82 11.00
CA VAL A 117 2.28 -22.39 12.35
C VAL A 117 1.44 -23.67 12.34
N VAL A 118 0.28 -23.66 11.68
CA VAL A 118 -0.61 -24.83 11.57
C VAL A 118 0.08 -25.99 10.87
N HIS A 119 0.81 -25.71 9.78
CA HIS A 119 1.47 -26.74 8.99
C HIS A 119 2.50 -27.53 9.82
N PHE A 120 3.18 -26.87 10.75
CA PHE A 120 4.26 -27.45 11.57
C PHE A 120 3.82 -27.77 13.01
N GLY A 121 2.56 -28.14 13.20
CA GLY A 121 2.04 -28.72 14.45
C GLY A 121 1.52 -27.73 15.48
N GLY A 122 1.61 -26.43 15.23
CA GLY A 122 0.93 -25.44 16.03
C GLY A 122 -0.58 -25.45 15.79
N SER A 123 -1.32 -24.80 16.68
CA SER A 123 -2.78 -24.68 16.60
C SER A 123 -3.20 -23.21 16.49
N ILE A 124 -4.46 -22.98 16.15
CA ILE A 124 -5.02 -21.63 16.01
C ILE A 124 -6.26 -21.52 16.87
N ARG A 125 -6.31 -20.48 17.70
CA ARG A 125 -7.43 -20.20 18.58
C ARG A 125 -7.81 -18.73 18.53
N ARG A 126 -9.01 -18.42 19.01
CA ARG A 126 -9.44 -17.03 19.19
C ARG A 126 -8.71 -16.40 20.38
N LEU A 127 -8.46 -15.10 20.29
CA LEU A 127 -8.01 -14.28 21.40
C LEU A 127 -9.11 -14.21 22.47
N ARG A 128 -8.72 -14.28 23.76
CA ARG A 128 -9.67 -14.38 24.88
C ARG A 128 -10.46 -13.08 25.08
N ARG A 129 -9.84 -11.94 24.78
CA ARG A 129 -10.44 -10.59 24.95
C ARG A 129 -11.10 -10.04 23.67
N GLY A 130 -11.27 -10.87 22.63
CA GLY A 130 -11.82 -10.45 21.34
C GLY A 130 -10.75 -10.05 20.31
N GLY A 131 -11.18 -9.61 19.13
CA GLY A 131 -10.26 -9.32 18.03
C GLY A 131 -9.47 -8.03 18.21
N LEU A 132 -8.18 -8.06 17.89
CA LEU A 132 -7.30 -6.90 17.85
C LEU A 132 -7.33 -6.35 16.42
N HIS A 133 -8.28 -5.45 16.12
CA HIS A 133 -8.42 -4.83 14.80
C HIS A 133 -7.97 -3.36 14.86
N GLY A 134 -6.82 -3.06 14.24
CA GLY A 134 -6.27 -1.70 14.16
C GLY A 134 -5.67 -1.18 15.47
N LEU A 135 -5.37 -2.09 16.40
CA LEU A 135 -4.77 -1.75 17.69
C LEU A 135 -3.25 -1.90 17.62
N VAL A 136 -2.55 -0.91 18.15
CA VAL A 136 -1.08 -0.96 18.30
C VAL A 136 -0.76 -1.67 19.62
N ARG A 137 0.17 -2.63 19.55
CA ARG A 137 0.74 -3.32 20.71
C ARG A 137 2.24 -3.38 20.63
N VAL A 138 2.88 -3.41 21.79
CA VAL A 138 4.33 -3.56 21.87
C VAL A 138 4.69 -5.01 21.59
N VAL A 139 5.46 -5.24 20.54
CA VAL A 139 6.08 -6.52 20.23
C VAL A 139 7.41 -6.58 20.96
N GLU A 140 7.62 -7.67 21.69
CA GLU A 140 8.85 -8.01 22.39
C GLU A 140 9.65 -9.03 21.58
N PRO A 141 10.60 -8.59 20.74
CA PRO A 141 11.44 -9.50 19.98
C PRO A 141 12.49 -10.19 20.85
N MET A 142 12.90 -11.38 20.42
CA MET A 142 14.12 -12.02 20.87
C MET A 142 15.28 -11.47 20.04
N ASP A 143 16.34 -10.97 20.68
CA ASP A 143 17.53 -10.44 20.00
C ASP A 143 18.33 -11.57 19.34
N SER A 144 17.81 -12.04 18.22
CA SER A 144 18.33 -13.17 17.46
C SER A 144 17.69 -13.21 16.07
N ASP A 145 18.38 -13.85 15.13
CA ASP A 145 17.83 -14.13 13.79
C ASP A 145 17.35 -12.85 13.09
N VAL A 146 16.19 -12.85 12.42
CA VAL A 146 15.64 -11.66 11.75
C VAL A 146 15.36 -10.47 12.68
N PHE A 147 15.33 -10.68 13.99
CA PHE A 147 15.15 -9.63 15.01
C PHE A 147 16.45 -9.17 15.67
N CYS A 148 17.61 -9.66 15.22
CA CYS A 148 18.91 -9.24 15.74
C CYS A 148 19.08 -7.71 15.62
N GLY A 149 19.33 -7.04 16.75
CA GLY A 149 19.48 -5.59 16.84
C GLY A 149 18.18 -4.78 16.76
N VAL A 150 17.01 -5.43 16.71
CA VAL A 150 15.70 -4.75 16.66
C VAL A 150 15.15 -4.61 18.09
N PRO A 151 14.98 -3.39 18.63
CA PRO A 151 14.41 -3.18 19.96
C PRO A 151 12.91 -3.50 19.98
N ALA A 152 12.28 -3.51 21.16
CA ALA A 152 10.81 -3.59 21.24
C ALA A 152 10.15 -2.42 20.50
N PHE A 153 9.05 -2.70 19.80
CA PHE A 153 8.41 -1.75 18.90
C PHE A 153 6.89 -1.88 18.92
N GLY A 154 6.19 -0.77 18.65
CA GLY A 154 4.75 -0.77 18.42
C GLY A 154 4.40 -1.35 17.05
N ALA A 155 3.51 -2.33 17.00
CA ALA A 155 3.01 -2.92 15.76
C ALA A 155 1.49 -2.95 15.72
N THR A 156 0.92 -2.69 14.54
CA THR A 156 -0.51 -2.80 14.34
C THR A 156 -0.91 -4.26 14.16
N LEU A 157 -1.96 -4.65 14.89
CA LEU A 157 -2.56 -5.97 14.84
C LEU A 157 -3.93 -5.87 14.17
N TYR A 158 -4.22 -6.81 13.25
CA TYR A 158 -5.50 -6.95 12.56
C TYR A 158 -6.01 -8.39 12.61
N HIS A 159 -5.95 -9.03 13.77
CA HIS A 159 -6.30 -10.45 13.90
C HIS A 159 -7.20 -10.73 15.10
N SER A 160 -8.15 -11.64 14.90
CA SER A 160 -9.00 -12.22 15.95
C SER A 160 -8.55 -13.63 16.36
N LEU A 161 -7.77 -14.27 15.49
CA LEU A 161 -7.12 -15.55 15.70
C LEU A 161 -5.66 -15.33 16.10
N CYS A 162 -5.12 -16.24 16.90
CA CYS A 162 -3.71 -16.25 17.28
C CYS A 162 -3.17 -17.69 17.26
N ALA A 163 -1.87 -17.78 17.04
CA ALA A 163 -1.13 -19.02 17.13
C ALA A 163 -1.01 -19.50 18.57
N ASP A 164 -1.29 -20.77 18.78
CA ASP A 164 -1.10 -21.48 20.05
C ASP A 164 -0.16 -22.66 19.85
N ILE A 165 0.98 -22.54 20.51
CA ILE A 165 2.07 -23.50 20.55
C ILE A 165 2.33 -23.95 22.00
N GLY A 166 1.29 -23.97 22.84
CA GLY A 166 1.37 -24.39 24.24
C GLY A 166 1.89 -23.30 25.18
N GLN A 167 1.86 -22.02 24.78
CA GLN A 167 2.36 -20.93 25.63
C GLN A 167 1.51 -20.68 26.88
N ASP A 168 0.24 -21.09 26.85
CA ASP A 168 -0.73 -20.88 27.92
C ASP A 168 -0.53 -21.88 29.07
N ASP A 169 0.09 -23.04 28.81
CA ASP A 169 0.37 -24.08 29.81
C ASP A 169 1.64 -23.80 30.63
N VAL A 170 2.38 -22.73 30.28
CA VAL A 170 3.64 -22.37 30.92
C VAL A 170 3.40 -21.38 32.06
N SER A 171 3.89 -21.69 33.26
CA SER A 171 3.82 -20.78 34.41
C SER A 171 4.53 -19.44 34.15
N ASP A 172 4.14 -18.36 34.83
CA ASP A 172 4.86 -17.08 34.73
C ASP A 172 6.32 -17.18 35.23
N ALA A 173 6.61 -18.08 36.16
CA ALA A 173 7.97 -18.31 36.66
C ALA A 173 8.88 -18.94 35.60
N ASP A 174 8.36 -19.86 34.77
CA ASP A 174 9.11 -20.57 33.74
C ASP A 174 9.18 -19.80 32.41
N TRP A 175 8.29 -18.83 32.21
CA TRP A 175 8.13 -18.09 30.96
C TRP A 175 9.42 -17.46 30.40
N PRO A 176 10.29 -16.80 31.19
CA PRO A 176 11.51 -16.17 30.67
C PRO A 176 12.43 -17.15 29.93
N VAL A 177 12.41 -18.43 30.32
CA VAL A 177 13.18 -19.50 29.70
C VAL A 177 12.37 -20.18 28.60
N ALA A 178 11.11 -20.53 28.87
CA ALA A 178 10.24 -21.27 27.95
C ALA A 178 9.93 -20.50 26.66
N ARG A 179 9.80 -19.17 26.72
CA ARG A 179 9.48 -18.32 25.54
C ARG A 179 10.50 -18.37 24.41
N ARG A 180 11.69 -18.91 24.68
CA ARG A 180 12.81 -19.10 23.72
C ARG A 180 13.00 -20.55 23.30
N LYS A 181 12.32 -21.49 23.96
CA LYS A 181 12.45 -22.92 23.68
C LYS A 181 11.51 -23.34 22.57
N ARG A 182 11.91 -24.38 21.85
CA ARG A 182 11.04 -25.05 20.89
C ARG A 182 9.92 -25.77 21.65
N PRO A 183 8.65 -25.52 21.32
CA PRO A 183 7.53 -26.19 21.96
C PRO A 183 7.51 -27.69 21.67
N ALA A 184 7.05 -28.49 22.64
CA ALA A 184 6.92 -29.94 22.44
C ALA A 184 5.86 -30.29 21.37
N CYS A 185 4.78 -29.51 21.28
CA CYS A 185 3.72 -29.70 20.29
C CYS A 185 4.13 -29.25 18.87
N ALA A 186 5.13 -28.37 18.75
CA ALA A 186 5.61 -27.82 17.48
C ALA A 186 7.15 -27.73 17.48
N PRO A 187 7.86 -28.88 17.47
CA PRO A 187 9.31 -28.94 17.67
C PRO A 187 10.13 -28.35 16.51
N GLU A 188 9.49 -28.09 15.38
CA GLU A 188 10.08 -27.46 14.20
C GLU A 188 9.96 -25.94 14.22
N LEU A 189 9.19 -25.36 15.16
CA LEU A 189 9.02 -23.91 15.28
C LEU A 189 9.87 -23.34 16.41
N VAL A 190 10.57 -22.26 16.10
CA VAL A 190 11.35 -21.47 17.06
C VAL A 190 10.66 -20.11 17.23
N PRO A 191 10.10 -19.81 18.42
CA PRO A 191 9.50 -18.51 18.68
C PRO A 191 10.54 -17.39 18.64
N LEU A 192 10.20 -16.28 17.98
CA LEU A 192 11.09 -15.14 17.80
C LEU A 192 10.57 -13.85 18.43
N ALA A 193 9.26 -13.69 18.60
CA ALA A 193 8.69 -12.50 19.22
C ALA A 193 7.35 -12.80 19.87
N TRP A 194 7.02 -12.03 20.90
CA TRP A 194 5.77 -12.16 21.65
C TRP A 194 5.15 -10.79 21.93
N THR A 195 3.87 -10.76 22.26
CA THR A 195 3.23 -9.61 22.90
C THR A 195 2.30 -10.11 24.01
N ARG A 196 1.78 -9.18 24.83
CA ARG A 196 0.83 -9.48 25.89
C ARG A 196 -0.43 -8.63 25.76
N GLU A 197 -1.58 -9.25 25.97
CA GLU A 197 -2.88 -8.59 26.09
C GLU A 197 -3.49 -8.99 27.45
N GLY A 198 -3.27 -8.16 28.47
CA GLY A 198 -3.50 -8.56 29.86
C GLY A 198 -2.61 -9.76 30.24
N ASP A 199 -3.23 -10.83 30.70
CA ASP A 199 -2.52 -12.05 31.09
C ASP A 199 -2.24 -13.00 29.91
N GLU A 200 -2.84 -12.73 28.75
CA GLU A 200 -2.70 -13.56 27.55
C GLU A 200 -1.38 -13.28 26.83
N ARG A 201 -0.64 -14.34 26.48
CA ARG A 201 0.60 -14.28 25.70
C ARG A 201 0.29 -14.61 24.25
N ILE A 202 0.70 -13.73 23.35
CA ILE A 202 0.38 -13.83 21.93
C ILE A 202 1.70 -13.98 21.16
N LEU A 203 1.81 -15.06 20.39
CA LEU A 203 2.97 -15.32 19.55
C LEU A 203 2.96 -14.36 18.35
N MET A 204 4.05 -13.61 18.19
CA MET A 204 4.15 -12.55 17.18
C MET A 204 5.08 -12.89 16.03
N ALA A 205 6.02 -13.81 16.23
CA ALA A 205 6.89 -14.28 15.15
C ALA A 205 7.46 -15.66 15.44
N VAL A 206 7.72 -16.41 14.38
CA VAL A 206 8.43 -17.71 14.41
C VAL A 206 9.41 -17.81 13.26
N ARG A 207 10.38 -18.70 13.40
CA ARG A 207 11.06 -19.33 12.27
C ARG A 207 10.96 -20.84 12.34
N HIS A 208 11.11 -21.48 11.20
CA HIS A 208 11.32 -22.92 11.15
C HIS A 208 12.76 -23.27 11.60
N ALA A 209 12.93 -24.45 12.20
CA ALA A 209 14.18 -24.87 12.81
C ALA A 209 15.27 -25.13 11.76
N SER A 210 14.92 -25.83 10.67
CA SER A 210 15.84 -26.23 9.58
C SER A 210 15.58 -25.51 8.24
N ARG A 211 14.32 -25.39 7.81
CA ARG A 211 13.91 -24.70 6.58
C ARG A 211 14.00 -23.17 6.69
N PRO A 212 14.26 -22.45 5.58
CA PRO A 212 14.33 -20.98 5.56
C PRO A 212 12.93 -20.34 5.56
N PHE A 213 12.12 -20.69 6.55
CA PHE A 213 10.76 -20.15 6.70
C PHE A 213 10.69 -19.28 7.93
N TRP A 214 10.12 -18.10 7.76
CA TRP A 214 9.84 -17.15 8.82
C TRP A 214 8.38 -16.74 8.75
N GLY A 215 7.82 -16.31 9.87
CA GLY A 215 6.52 -15.68 9.86
C GLY A 215 6.37 -14.64 10.95
N ILE A 216 5.57 -13.61 10.66
CA ILE A 216 5.20 -12.52 11.56
C ILE A 216 3.67 -12.37 11.60
N GLN A 217 3.11 -12.22 12.79
CA GLN A 217 1.66 -12.10 12.99
C GLN A 217 1.17 -10.66 12.80
N TYR A 218 2.02 -9.66 13.03
CA TYR A 218 1.69 -8.24 12.87
C TYR A 218 1.80 -7.78 11.42
N HIS A 219 1.28 -6.58 11.16
CA HIS A 219 1.29 -5.93 9.84
C HIS A 219 2.44 -4.91 9.76
N PRO A 220 3.60 -5.27 9.17
CA PRO A 220 4.75 -4.37 9.08
C PRO A 220 4.49 -3.16 8.17
N GLU A 221 3.53 -3.25 7.25
CA GLU A 221 3.14 -2.21 6.31
C GLU A 221 2.20 -1.15 6.88
N SER A 222 1.62 -1.43 8.05
CA SER A 222 0.65 -0.50 8.65
C SER A 222 1.33 0.80 9.03
N VAL A 223 0.68 1.93 8.71
CA VAL A 223 1.19 3.28 9.02
C VAL A 223 1.47 3.53 10.51
N ARG A 224 0.86 2.74 11.40
CA ARG A 224 1.04 2.83 12.85
C ARG A 224 2.03 1.81 13.42
N THR A 225 2.63 0.97 12.57
CA THR A 225 3.74 0.11 12.97
C THR A 225 5.02 0.93 12.91
N ASP A 226 5.83 0.85 13.97
CA ASP A 226 7.08 1.59 14.07
C ASP A 226 8.09 1.13 13.00
N PHE A 227 8.91 2.07 12.53
CA PHE A 227 9.97 1.81 11.53
C PHE A 227 10.97 0.72 11.95
N ALA A 228 11.14 0.44 13.24
CA ALA A 228 11.97 -0.68 13.71
C ALA A 228 11.49 -2.03 13.15
N ALA A 229 10.19 -2.20 12.89
CA ALA A 229 9.65 -3.39 12.26
C ALA A 229 10.12 -3.57 10.80
N HIS A 230 10.49 -2.48 10.11
CA HIS A 230 11.00 -2.55 8.75
C HIS A 230 12.40 -3.19 8.71
N GLU A 231 13.22 -2.99 9.76
CA GLU A 231 14.52 -3.64 9.87
C GLU A 231 14.38 -5.17 9.90
N VAL A 232 13.29 -5.70 10.46
CA VAL A 232 12.98 -7.14 10.45
C VAL A 232 12.81 -7.65 9.02
N VAL A 233 12.19 -6.88 8.14
CA VAL A 233 12.01 -7.22 6.72
C VAL A 233 13.35 -7.21 5.98
N SER A 234 14.21 -6.20 6.23
CA SER A 234 15.58 -6.18 5.69
C SER A 234 16.40 -7.37 6.18
N ASN A 235 16.32 -7.70 7.46
CA ASN A 235 17.04 -8.81 8.07
C ASN A 235 16.57 -10.16 7.54
N TRP A 236 15.25 -10.34 7.40
CA TRP A 236 14.67 -11.52 6.74
C TRP A 236 15.21 -11.69 5.33
N PHE A 237 15.20 -10.62 4.52
CA PHE A 237 15.63 -10.75 3.14
C PHE A 237 17.13 -11.07 3.04
N ARG A 238 17.96 -10.50 3.93
CA ARG A 238 19.37 -10.88 4.04
C ARG A 238 19.53 -12.36 4.40
N ALA A 239 18.82 -12.83 5.42
CA ALA A 239 18.84 -14.24 5.83
C ALA A 239 18.33 -15.19 4.72
N ALA A 240 17.35 -14.75 3.93
CA ALA A 240 16.88 -15.47 2.76
C ALA A 240 17.97 -15.62 1.69
N LEU A 241 18.69 -14.54 1.37
CA LEU A 241 19.80 -14.58 0.41
C LEU A 241 20.96 -15.46 0.90
N GLU A 242 21.34 -15.34 2.17
CA GLU A 242 22.36 -16.19 2.79
C GLU A 242 21.95 -17.67 2.76
N SER A 243 20.67 -17.97 2.99
CA SER A 243 20.17 -19.35 2.91
C SER A 243 20.20 -19.88 1.48
N ASN A 244 19.89 -19.06 0.47
CA ASN A 244 20.03 -19.47 -0.93
C ASN A 244 21.49 -19.83 -1.25
N GLU A 245 22.45 -19.02 -0.81
CA GLU A 245 23.88 -19.27 -1.01
C GLU A 245 24.33 -20.55 -0.31
N ARG A 246 23.95 -20.73 0.96
CA ARG A 246 24.28 -21.93 1.75
C ARG A 246 23.73 -23.21 1.15
N MET A 247 22.53 -23.16 0.55
CA MET A 247 21.91 -24.31 -0.10
C MET A 247 22.32 -24.48 -1.57
N GLY A 248 23.23 -23.65 -2.09
CA GLY A 248 23.66 -23.69 -3.49
C GLY A 248 22.54 -23.34 -4.48
N ARG A 249 21.45 -22.72 -4.02
CA ARG A 249 20.28 -22.41 -4.83
C ARG A 249 20.57 -21.18 -5.68
N ARG A 250 20.64 -21.37 -7.00
CA ARG A 250 20.74 -20.28 -7.96
C ARG A 250 19.42 -20.09 -8.67
N ARG A 251 18.91 -18.85 -8.65
CA ARG A 251 17.74 -18.47 -9.43
C ARG A 251 17.93 -18.81 -10.90
N VAL A 252 17.00 -19.57 -11.47
CA VAL A 252 16.94 -19.90 -12.89
C VAL A 252 16.26 -18.74 -13.61
N ASP A 253 16.99 -18.06 -14.49
CA ASP A 253 16.40 -16.99 -15.31
C ASP A 253 15.62 -17.68 -16.45
N GLY A 254 14.34 -17.98 -16.19
CA GLY A 254 13.43 -18.52 -17.20
C GLY A 254 13.30 -17.57 -18.39
N GLY A 255 13.56 -18.07 -19.60
CA GLY A 255 13.49 -17.28 -20.83
C GLY A 255 12.13 -16.60 -21.03
N SER A 256 12.16 -15.35 -21.50
CA SER A 256 11.01 -14.55 -21.93
C SER A 256 9.78 -14.46 -21.00
N PHE A 257 9.93 -14.69 -19.69
CA PHE A 257 8.91 -14.26 -18.75
C PHE A 257 9.10 -12.76 -18.49
N ALA A 258 8.29 -11.94 -19.17
CA ALA A 258 8.14 -10.54 -18.81
C ALA A 258 7.56 -10.49 -17.39
N CYS A 259 8.43 -10.40 -16.40
CA CYS A 259 8.03 -10.18 -15.02
C CYS A 259 7.39 -8.81 -14.96
N VAL A 260 6.07 -8.75 -15.09
CA VAL A 260 5.34 -7.51 -14.84
C VAL A 260 5.47 -7.29 -13.34
N ASP A 261 6.30 -6.33 -12.96
CA ASP A 261 6.37 -5.87 -11.59
C ASP A 261 5.00 -5.25 -11.26
N SER A 262 4.11 -6.04 -10.67
CA SER A 262 2.67 -5.75 -10.54
C SER A 262 2.41 -4.41 -9.86
N LEU A 263 3.42 -3.89 -9.15
CA LEU A 263 3.36 -2.71 -8.30
C LEU A 263 4.51 -1.75 -8.54
N HIS A 264 5.24 -1.84 -9.67
CA HIS A 264 6.17 -0.76 -10.00
C HIS A 264 5.32 0.49 -10.22
N PRO A 265 5.76 1.68 -9.79
CA PRO A 265 5.19 2.90 -10.31
C PRO A 265 5.13 2.83 -11.83
N SER A 266 6.02 2.18 -12.58
CA SER A 266 5.85 2.00 -14.04
C SER A 266 4.80 1.01 -14.53
N ALA A 267 4.20 0.19 -13.66
CA ALA A 267 3.04 -0.63 -14.00
C ALA A 267 1.73 0.19 -13.98
N TRP A 268 1.70 1.33 -13.26
CA TRP A 268 0.53 2.24 -13.18
C TRP A 268 0.80 3.70 -13.57
N ALA A 269 1.96 4.21 -13.21
CA ALA A 269 2.67 5.38 -13.73
C ALA A 269 3.79 4.93 -14.68
N LEU A 270 3.40 4.37 -15.84
CA LEU A 270 4.27 4.13 -16.99
C LEU A 270 5.48 5.07 -16.98
N ASN A 271 6.67 4.46 -16.94
CA ASN A 271 7.92 5.19 -17.06
C ASN A 271 7.74 6.13 -18.26
N ALA A 272 7.98 7.43 -18.11
CA ALA A 272 7.83 8.38 -19.21
C ALA A 272 8.71 8.03 -20.43
N ALA A 273 9.61 7.06 -20.26
CA ALA A 273 10.41 6.40 -21.30
C ALA A 273 9.70 5.23 -22.02
N GLN A 274 8.74 4.53 -21.39
CA GLN A 274 7.96 3.42 -21.98
C GLN A 274 6.69 3.89 -22.69
N LEU A 275 5.97 4.87 -22.14
CA LEU A 275 5.14 5.71 -22.99
C LEU A 275 6.11 6.51 -23.83
N ARG A 276 6.22 6.22 -25.13
CA ARG A 276 6.64 7.28 -26.05
C ARG A 276 5.57 8.36 -25.88
N LEU A 277 5.75 9.29 -24.94
CA LEU A 277 4.79 10.38 -24.71
C LEU A 277 4.53 11.13 -26.02
N GLY A 278 5.51 11.15 -26.94
CA GLY A 278 5.36 11.64 -28.32
C GLY A 278 4.36 10.89 -29.20
N ALA A 279 3.96 9.67 -28.85
CA ALA A 279 3.02 8.82 -29.59
C ALA A 279 1.64 8.73 -28.93
N CYS A 280 1.43 9.33 -27.76
CA CYS A 280 0.13 9.30 -27.08
C CYS A 280 -0.86 10.28 -27.73
N PRO A 281 -2.03 9.81 -28.22
CA PRO A 281 -2.99 10.66 -28.92
C PRO A 281 -3.51 11.85 -28.09
N TRP A 282 -3.66 11.68 -26.78
CA TRP A 282 -4.13 12.73 -25.87
C TRP A 282 -3.12 13.88 -25.67
N ARG A 283 -1.85 13.73 -26.10
CA ARG A 283 -0.81 14.71 -25.77
C ARG A 283 -0.97 16.03 -26.51
N SER A 284 -1.44 16.02 -27.76
CA SER A 284 -1.70 17.24 -28.53
C SER A 284 -2.76 18.09 -27.85
N ASP A 285 -3.84 17.46 -27.41
CA ASP A 285 -4.96 18.13 -26.74
C ASP A 285 -4.49 18.74 -25.42
N MET A 286 -3.59 18.04 -24.71
CA MET A 286 -2.97 18.51 -23.47
C MET A 286 -2.02 19.71 -23.64
N GLN A 287 -1.69 20.15 -24.85
CA GLN A 287 -0.81 21.31 -25.10
C GLN A 287 -1.58 22.62 -25.31
N SER A 288 -2.92 22.61 -25.31
CA SER A 288 -3.74 23.79 -25.56
C SER A 288 -4.95 23.87 -24.62
N GLY A 289 -5.70 24.98 -24.68
CA GLY A 289 -6.93 25.18 -23.93
C GLY A 289 -6.75 25.14 -22.41
N LEU A 290 -7.78 24.67 -21.71
CA LEU A 290 -7.80 24.48 -20.26
C LEU A 290 -6.64 23.60 -19.77
N ALA A 291 -6.19 22.64 -20.58
CA ALA A 291 -5.07 21.77 -20.24
C ALA A 291 -3.73 22.49 -20.17
N ALA A 292 -3.58 23.61 -20.88
CA ALA A 292 -2.37 24.43 -20.86
C ALA A 292 -2.43 25.57 -19.81
N GLU A 293 -3.55 25.76 -19.12
CA GLU A 293 -3.74 26.85 -18.16
C GLU A 293 -3.16 26.56 -16.78
N GLY A 294 -2.54 27.55 -16.14
CA GLY A 294 -2.06 27.42 -14.76
C GLY A 294 -0.90 26.43 -14.58
N ILE A 295 -0.10 26.21 -15.63
CA ILE A 295 1.17 25.47 -15.56
C ILE A 295 2.17 26.25 -14.69
N ARG A 296 2.98 25.54 -13.88
CA ARG A 296 3.96 26.13 -12.95
C ARG A 296 3.37 27.22 -12.04
N PRO A 297 2.36 26.88 -11.21
CA PRO A 297 1.73 27.83 -10.33
C PRO A 297 2.74 28.46 -9.36
N ARG A 298 2.56 29.76 -9.07
CA ARG A 298 3.27 30.44 -7.98
C ARG A 298 2.48 30.32 -6.69
N TYR A 299 3.20 30.23 -5.58
CA TYR A 299 2.64 30.03 -4.26
C TYR A 299 2.86 31.24 -3.36
N SER A 300 1.84 31.64 -2.57
CA SER A 300 1.97 32.75 -1.61
C SER A 300 1.42 32.37 -0.23
N CYS A 301 2.24 32.60 0.81
CA CYS A 301 1.94 32.32 2.21
C CYS A 301 1.60 33.55 3.02
N ARG A 302 0.50 33.48 3.77
CA ARG A 302 0.26 34.36 4.91
C ARG A 302 -0.05 33.55 6.14
N ARG A 303 0.45 33.91 7.33
CA ARG A 303 -0.05 33.36 8.60
C ARG A 303 -1.03 34.33 9.26
N VAL A 304 -2.05 33.81 9.92
CA VAL A 304 -3.11 34.57 10.60
C VAL A 304 -3.30 33.96 12.00
N PRO A 305 -3.21 34.72 13.09
CA PRO A 305 -3.58 34.21 14.41
C PRO A 305 -5.11 34.11 14.53
N VAL A 306 -5.62 33.11 15.25
CA VAL A 306 -7.06 32.94 15.52
C VAL A 306 -7.24 32.55 16.97
N PRO A 307 -8.36 32.94 17.60
CA PRO A 307 -8.63 32.63 19.00
C PRO A 307 -8.60 31.13 19.33
N LEU A 308 -8.29 30.83 20.59
CA LEU A 308 -8.40 29.48 21.15
C LEU A 308 -9.85 28.99 21.08
N GLY A 309 -10.05 27.72 20.69
CA GLY A 309 -11.36 27.08 20.61
C GLY A 309 -12.05 27.16 19.26
N VAL A 310 -11.50 27.92 18.30
CA VAL A 310 -12.04 28.00 16.93
C VAL A 310 -11.67 26.75 16.13
N ASN A 311 -12.68 26.06 15.60
CA ASN A 311 -12.53 24.85 14.78
C ASN A 311 -12.61 25.16 13.27
N ALA A 312 -12.50 24.13 12.42
CA ALA A 312 -12.53 24.29 10.96
C ALA A 312 -13.90 24.77 10.43
N ALA A 313 -15.00 24.34 11.06
CA ALA A 313 -16.35 24.76 10.69
C ALA A 313 -16.58 26.24 11.01
N ASP A 314 -16.14 26.70 12.19
CA ASP A 314 -16.24 28.12 12.58
C ASP A 314 -15.52 29.02 11.56
N VAL A 315 -14.39 28.56 11.01
CA VAL A 315 -13.70 29.34 9.98
C VAL A 315 -14.30 29.18 8.60
N ALA A 316 -14.89 28.04 8.25
CA ALA A 316 -15.69 27.95 7.03
C ALA A 316 -16.83 28.98 7.08
N GLU A 317 -17.52 29.10 8.21
CA GLU A 317 -18.60 30.07 8.43
C GLU A 317 -18.09 31.52 8.36
N LEU A 318 -16.97 31.84 9.04
CA LEU A 318 -16.35 33.17 8.95
C LEU A 318 -15.89 33.54 7.53
N LEU A 319 -15.69 32.55 6.66
CA LEU A 319 -15.37 32.75 5.24
C LEU A 319 -16.59 32.87 4.35
N GLY A 320 -17.79 32.82 4.93
CA GLY A 320 -19.04 32.87 4.19
C GLY A 320 -19.29 31.61 3.37
N LEU A 321 -18.68 30.47 3.74
CA LEU A 321 -19.01 29.18 3.14
C LEU A 321 -20.30 28.68 3.79
N ASP A 322 -21.43 29.11 3.24
CA ASP A 322 -22.75 28.65 3.63
C ASP A 322 -23.22 27.45 2.78
N ALA A 323 -24.41 26.94 3.07
CA ALA A 323 -25.00 25.80 2.34
C ALA A 323 -25.24 26.07 0.84
N SER A 324 -25.10 27.31 0.37
CA SER A 324 -25.24 27.69 -1.04
C SER A 324 -23.92 27.70 -1.81
N THR A 325 -22.79 27.54 -1.11
CA THR A 325 -21.44 27.55 -1.69
C THR A 325 -20.84 26.15 -1.65
N GLU A 326 -20.28 25.66 -2.77
CA GLU A 326 -19.56 24.38 -2.75
C GLU A 326 -18.26 24.54 -1.96
N ALA A 327 -18.13 23.80 -0.86
CA ALA A 327 -16.95 23.80 -0.01
C ALA A 327 -16.49 22.37 0.24
N ILE A 328 -15.17 22.17 0.32
CA ILE A 328 -14.61 20.89 0.76
C ILE A 328 -13.76 21.13 2.01
N ILE A 329 -14.13 20.45 3.08
CA ILE A 329 -13.44 20.49 4.37
C ILE A 329 -12.89 19.09 4.63
N LEU A 330 -11.57 19.00 4.73
CA LEU A 330 -10.89 17.80 5.20
C LEU A 330 -10.48 18.07 6.64
N ASP A 331 -11.19 17.48 7.58
CA ASP A 331 -10.86 17.58 8.99
C ASP A 331 -10.20 16.29 9.47
N SER A 332 -9.09 16.42 10.20
CA SER A 332 -8.40 15.25 10.75
C SER A 332 -9.10 14.83 12.03
N SER A 333 -9.56 13.57 12.09
CA SER A 333 -10.18 12.97 13.28
C SER A 333 -9.25 12.88 14.50
N SER A 334 -7.97 13.23 14.34
CA SER A 334 -6.96 13.25 15.41
C SER A 334 -6.86 14.61 16.12
N SER A 335 -7.70 15.58 15.77
CA SER A 335 -7.75 16.92 16.38
C SER A 335 -8.28 16.91 17.83
N ILE A 336 -8.91 15.81 18.26
CA ILE A 336 -9.48 15.61 19.59
C ILE A 336 -8.65 14.56 20.35
N GLY A 337 -7.56 14.99 21.00
CA GLY A 337 -6.76 14.14 21.90
C GLY A 337 -5.25 14.20 21.65
N ARG A 338 -4.46 13.67 22.59
CA ARG A 338 -2.97 13.58 22.52
C ARG A 338 -2.51 12.59 21.42
N GLY A 339 -2.80 12.92 20.16
CA GLY A 339 -2.41 12.18 18.96
C GLY A 339 -1.36 12.90 18.10
N ASP A 340 -0.85 12.14 17.14
CA ASP A 340 0.23 12.39 16.17
C ASP A 340 0.45 13.86 15.74
N LYS A 341 1.72 14.28 15.65
CA LYS A 341 2.11 15.64 15.22
C LYS A 341 1.75 15.93 13.75
N LEU A 342 1.61 14.89 12.92
CA LEU A 342 1.27 15.02 11.50
C LEU A 342 -0.24 15.14 11.24
N ALA A 343 -1.08 14.77 12.20
CA ALA A 343 -2.54 14.72 12.07
C ALA A 343 -3.26 15.92 12.71
N ARG A 344 -2.64 17.11 12.69
CA ARG A 344 -3.13 18.32 13.37
C ARG A 344 -3.77 19.37 12.45
N ASN A 345 -3.92 19.05 11.17
CA ASN A 345 -4.27 20.04 10.16
C ASN A 345 -5.65 19.73 9.57
N SER A 346 -6.51 20.75 9.55
CA SER A 346 -7.72 20.77 8.75
C SER A 346 -7.42 21.57 7.48
N ILE A 347 -7.98 21.13 6.35
CA ILE A 347 -7.85 21.78 5.05
C ILE A 347 -9.22 22.25 4.61
N ILE A 348 -9.34 23.55 4.34
CA ILE A 348 -10.56 24.13 3.76
C ILE A 348 -10.21 24.56 2.34
N ALA A 349 -10.82 23.91 1.37
CA ALA A 349 -10.76 24.27 -0.03
C ALA A 349 -11.72 25.44 -0.31
N LEU A 350 -11.25 26.46 -1.00
CA LEU A 350 -12.02 27.66 -1.36
C LEU A 350 -12.12 27.77 -2.88
N GLY A 351 -13.23 28.31 -3.40
CA GLY A 351 -13.44 28.46 -4.84
C GLY A 351 -13.62 27.13 -5.56
N VAL A 352 -14.28 26.15 -4.92
CA VAL A 352 -14.58 24.83 -5.51
C VAL A 352 -15.53 24.97 -6.70
N GLU A 353 -16.44 25.92 -6.61
CA GLU A 353 -17.42 26.30 -7.60
C GLU A 353 -16.78 26.81 -8.90
N GLU A 354 -15.59 27.42 -8.83
CA GLU A 354 -14.83 27.91 -9.98
C GLU A 354 -13.66 26.99 -10.36
N ALA A 355 -13.45 25.90 -9.61
CA ALA A 355 -12.31 25.03 -9.80
C ALA A 355 -12.42 24.25 -11.11
N LEU A 356 -11.27 24.11 -11.80
CA LEU A 356 -11.18 23.23 -12.96
C LEU A 356 -11.38 21.78 -12.52
N ARG A 357 -12.35 21.10 -13.15
CA ARG A 357 -12.72 19.71 -12.92
C ARG A 357 -12.20 18.84 -14.04
N LEU A 358 -11.62 17.71 -13.67
CA LEU A 358 -11.33 16.60 -14.56
C LEU A 358 -12.42 15.55 -14.35
N GLU A 359 -13.21 15.30 -15.39
CA GLU A 359 -14.35 14.40 -15.38
C GLU A 359 -14.17 13.28 -16.40
N TYR A 360 -14.52 12.05 -16.03
CA TYR A 360 -14.49 10.89 -16.93
C TYR A 360 -15.63 9.93 -16.62
N HIS A 361 -16.19 9.30 -17.65
CA HIS A 361 -17.13 8.18 -17.54
C HIS A 361 -16.50 6.97 -18.20
N VAL A 362 -16.56 5.82 -17.53
CA VAL A 362 -16.07 4.56 -18.07
C VAL A 362 -16.79 4.25 -19.39
N GLY A 363 -15.98 4.03 -20.42
CA GLY A 363 -16.43 3.77 -21.78
C GLY A 363 -16.39 4.99 -22.70
N ASN A 364 -16.17 6.20 -22.17
CA ASN A 364 -15.91 7.36 -23.02
C ASN A 364 -14.51 7.26 -23.64
N ASP A 365 -14.38 7.80 -24.85
CA ASP A 365 -13.09 7.94 -25.54
C ASP A 365 -12.45 9.32 -25.30
N TYR A 366 -12.85 10.02 -24.23
CA TYR A 366 -12.27 11.30 -23.82
C TYR A 366 -12.40 11.53 -22.31
N VAL A 367 -11.50 12.35 -21.79
CA VAL A 367 -11.62 13.02 -20.48
C VAL A 367 -12.09 14.45 -20.70
N SER A 368 -13.01 14.93 -19.88
CA SER A 368 -13.47 16.32 -19.92
C SER A 368 -12.72 17.16 -18.89
N LEU A 369 -12.16 18.27 -19.32
CA LEU A 369 -11.75 19.37 -18.45
C LEU A 369 -12.85 20.41 -18.47
N ARG A 370 -13.36 20.80 -17.31
CA ARG A 370 -14.51 21.69 -17.19
C ARG A 370 -14.29 22.73 -16.10
N VAL A 371 -14.46 24.00 -16.43
CA VAL A 371 -14.62 25.09 -15.45
C VAL A 371 -16.10 25.42 -15.43
N PRO A 372 -16.80 25.19 -14.30
CA PRO A 372 -18.22 25.48 -14.19
C PRO A 372 -18.54 26.96 -14.46
N ALA A 373 -19.76 27.25 -14.91
CA ALA A 373 -20.23 28.62 -15.02
C ALA A 373 -20.34 29.26 -13.62
N THR A 374 -19.84 30.48 -13.50
CA THR A 374 -20.00 31.31 -12.28
C THR A 374 -21.04 32.39 -12.55
N ARG A 375 -21.39 33.20 -11.54
CA ARG A 375 -22.39 34.28 -11.71
C ARG A 375 -22.01 35.28 -12.82
N ASP A 376 -20.71 35.46 -13.07
CA ASP A 376 -20.16 36.45 -14.01
C ASP A 376 -19.45 35.81 -15.22
N GLY A 377 -19.37 34.48 -15.30
CA GLY A 377 -18.55 33.76 -16.28
C GLY A 377 -19.29 32.61 -16.97
N GLN A 378 -19.03 32.42 -18.26
CA GLN A 378 -19.56 31.26 -19.00
C GLN A 378 -18.78 29.98 -18.68
N GLU A 379 -19.47 28.85 -18.74
CA GLU A 379 -18.86 27.52 -18.63
C GLU A 379 -17.81 27.33 -19.73
N ARG A 380 -16.63 26.82 -19.35
CA ARG A 380 -15.56 26.48 -20.29
C ARG A 380 -15.31 24.99 -20.20
N SER A 381 -15.24 24.33 -21.36
CA SER A 381 -14.95 22.90 -21.41
C SER A 381 -13.94 22.57 -22.51
N GLN A 382 -13.15 21.53 -22.28
CA GLN A 382 -12.21 20.97 -23.24
C GLN A 382 -12.24 19.45 -23.11
N ARG A 383 -12.29 18.75 -24.25
CA ARG A 383 -12.17 17.30 -24.28
C ARG A 383 -10.74 16.92 -24.62
N ILE A 384 -10.20 15.95 -23.89
CA ILE A 384 -8.89 15.34 -24.13
C ILE A 384 -9.16 13.92 -24.63
N ARG A 385 -8.92 13.68 -25.92
CA ARG A 385 -9.24 12.40 -26.58
C ARG A 385 -8.33 11.29 -26.07
N LEU A 386 -8.92 10.22 -25.56
CA LEU A 386 -8.18 9.03 -25.19
C LEU A 386 -7.70 8.31 -26.45
N GLY A 387 -6.49 7.76 -26.41
CA GLY A 387 -6.00 6.92 -27.50
C GLY A 387 -6.82 5.64 -27.61
N ILE A 388 -7.14 5.24 -28.84
CA ILE A 388 -7.78 3.96 -29.12
C ILE A 388 -6.66 2.96 -29.46
N GLY A 389 -6.66 1.82 -28.78
CA GLY A 389 -5.73 0.73 -29.03
C GLY A 389 -5.97 0.05 -30.39
N PRO A 390 -5.07 -0.84 -30.83
CA PRO A 390 -5.23 -1.60 -32.08
C PRO A 390 -6.50 -2.45 -32.13
N ASP A 391 -7.06 -2.78 -30.97
CA ASP A 391 -8.28 -3.54 -30.74
C ASP A 391 -9.57 -2.69 -30.80
N GLY A 392 -9.45 -1.39 -31.11
CA GLY A 392 -10.57 -0.47 -31.20
C GLY A 392 -11.13 -0.04 -29.84
N LYS A 393 -10.47 -0.39 -28.73
CA LYS A 393 -10.91 -0.05 -27.37
C LYS A 393 -10.01 1.00 -26.73
N THR A 394 -10.58 1.73 -25.78
CA THR A 394 -9.85 2.70 -24.98
C THR A 394 -9.23 2.00 -23.78
N ASP A 395 -7.95 2.23 -23.53
CA ASP A 395 -7.27 1.71 -22.34
C ASP A 395 -7.94 2.30 -21.07
N PRO A 396 -8.49 1.47 -20.17
CA PRO A 396 -9.16 1.94 -18.96
C PRO A 396 -8.23 2.71 -18.01
N SER A 397 -6.90 2.59 -18.20
CA SER A 397 -5.90 3.31 -17.42
C SER A 397 -5.59 4.72 -17.95
N SER A 398 -6.00 5.03 -19.18
CA SER A 398 -5.71 6.31 -19.85
C SER A 398 -6.16 7.57 -19.09
N PRO A 399 -7.31 7.60 -18.40
CA PRO A 399 -7.69 8.74 -17.55
C PRO A 399 -6.66 9.04 -16.46
N TRP A 400 -6.08 8.01 -15.84
CA TRP A 400 -5.05 8.16 -14.81
C TRP A 400 -3.76 8.75 -15.38
N HIS A 401 -3.38 8.34 -16.59
CA HIS A 401 -2.22 8.90 -17.29
C HIS A 401 -2.38 10.40 -17.59
N ILE A 402 -3.57 10.79 -18.07
CA ILE A 402 -3.89 12.20 -18.31
C ILE A 402 -3.83 12.98 -17.01
N MET A 403 -4.47 12.48 -15.94
CA MET A 403 -4.47 13.14 -14.64
C MET A 403 -3.05 13.28 -14.06
N SER A 404 -2.21 12.25 -14.20
CA SER A 404 -0.82 12.26 -13.78
C SER A 404 0.02 13.29 -14.54
N GLU A 405 -0.10 13.35 -15.87
CA GLU A 405 0.59 14.38 -16.67
C GLU A 405 0.05 15.78 -16.37
N PHE A 406 -1.26 15.90 -16.16
CA PHE A 406 -1.92 17.15 -15.77
C PHE A 406 -1.35 17.70 -14.46
N TRP A 407 -1.16 16.80 -13.49
CA TRP A 407 -0.57 17.11 -12.19
C TRP A 407 0.93 17.41 -12.29
N ARG A 408 1.69 16.61 -13.04
CA ARG A 408 3.15 16.78 -13.23
C ARG A 408 3.52 18.18 -13.69
N ARG A 409 2.73 18.77 -14.60
CA ARG A 409 2.96 20.15 -15.11
C ARG A 409 2.65 21.25 -14.09
N ARG A 410 1.95 20.91 -13.02
CA ARG A 410 1.46 21.81 -11.96
C ARG A 410 2.07 21.49 -10.60
N TRP A 411 2.96 20.51 -10.54
CA TRP A 411 3.72 20.14 -9.36
C TRP A 411 4.66 21.27 -8.93
N ILE A 412 4.77 21.47 -7.61
CA ILE A 412 5.70 22.42 -6.99
C ILE A 412 6.68 21.60 -6.12
N PRO A 413 8.00 21.72 -6.30
CA PRO A 413 9.01 21.03 -5.49
C PRO A 413 8.91 21.35 -4.00
N ASP A 414 9.44 20.44 -3.15
CA ASP A 414 9.54 20.66 -1.71
C ASP A 414 10.74 21.54 -1.32
N GLU A 415 10.45 22.59 -0.55
CA GLU A 415 11.41 23.50 0.07
C GLU A 415 11.21 23.46 1.58
N SER A 416 12.28 23.67 2.34
CA SER A 416 12.42 23.27 3.76
C SER A 416 11.49 23.94 4.78
N ASP A 417 10.65 24.91 4.40
CA ASP A 417 9.79 25.66 5.34
C ASP A 417 8.34 25.88 4.82
N GLN A 418 7.87 24.98 3.95
CA GLN A 418 6.56 25.06 3.28
C GLN A 418 5.51 24.10 3.88
N PRO A 419 4.20 24.35 3.69
CA PRO A 419 3.16 23.55 4.35
C PRO A 419 3.05 22.12 3.82
N VAL A 420 2.51 21.25 4.67
CA VAL A 420 2.40 19.78 4.51
C VAL A 420 1.64 19.34 3.25
N PHE A 421 0.82 20.21 2.67
CA PHE A 421 0.11 19.94 1.43
C PHE A 421 0.13 21.25 0.60
N LYS A 422 0.24 21.18 -0.73
CA LYS A 422 0.45 22.37 -1.60
C LYS A 422 -0.63 22.60 -2.66
N GLY A 423 -1.47 21.60 -2.87
CA GLY A 423 -2.53 21.57 -3.86
C GLY A 423 -2.72 20.13 -4.29
N GLY A 424 -3.77 19.86 -5.06
CA GLY A 424 -4.05 18.51 -5.50
C GLY A 424 -5.42 18.38 -6.13
N PHE A 425 -5.67 17.19 -6.64
CA PHE A 425 -7.02 16.78 -6.97
C PHE A 425 -7.78 16.42 -5.70
N LEU A 426 -9.01 16.90 -5.61
CA LEU A 426 -9.96 16.46 -4.59
C LEU A 426 -11.31 16.26 -5.25
N GLY A 427 -11.97 15.18 -4.88
CA GLY A 427 -13.17 14.73 -5.54
C GLY A 427 -13.42 13.27 -5.25
N PHE A 428 -13.99 12.55 -6.21
CA PHE A 428 -14.38 11.16 -6.03
C PHE A 428 -14.03 10.28 -7.23
N VAL A 429 -13.92 8.99 -6.94
CA VAL A 429 -13.82 7.91 -7.90
C VAL A 429 -14.92 6.92 -7.54
N THR A 430 -15.73 6.53 -8.52
CA THR A 430 -16.79 5.54 -8.32
C THR A 430 -16.21 4.12 -8.31
N TYR A 431 -16.97 3.18 -7.74
CA TYR A 431 -16.58 1.78 -7.72
C TYR A 431 -16.44 1.21 -9.14
N GLU A 432 -17.29 1.66 -10.05
CA GLU A 432 -17.31 1.29 -11.46
C GLU A 432 -16.01 1.65 -12.17
N MET A 433 -15.38 2.78 -11.83
CA MET A 433 -14.04 3.10 -12.33
C MET A 433 -13.04 1.99 -11.94
N GLY A 434 -13.09 1.54 -10.69
CA GLY A 434 -12.25 0.45 -10.19
C GLY A 434 -12.50 -0.87 -10.91
N LEU A 435 -13.77 -1.26 -11.08
CA LEU A 435 -14.14 -2.45 -11.86
C LEU A 435 -13.63 -2.38 -13.31
N SER A 436 -13.70 -1.21 -13.94
CA SER A 436 -13.25 -1.04 -15.33
C SER A 436 -11.75 -1.22 -15.50
N THR A 437 -10.97 -0.91 -14.45
CA THR A 437 -9.51 -1.10 -14.44
C THR A 437 -9.11 -2.52 -14.06
N LEU A 438 -9.85 -3.15 -13.14
CA LEU A 438 -9.56 -4.51 -12.68
C LEU A 438 -10.02 -5.57 -13.68
N SER A 439 -11.22 -5.39 -14.28
CA SER A 439 -11.81 -6.31 -15.26
C SER A 439 -12.41 -5.50 -16.43
N PRO A 440 -11.62 -5.20 -17.46
CA PRO A 440 -12.05 -4.34 -18.57
C PRO A 440 -13.31 -4.84 -19.28
N GLY A 441 -14.32 -3.97 -19.40
CA GLY A 441 -15.58 -4.26 -20.09
C GLY A 441 -16.72 -4.78 -19.19
N LEU A 442 -16.48 -4.95 -17.88
CA LEU A 442 -17.50 -5.39 -16.92
C LEU A 442 -18.59 -4.33 -16.63
N VAL A 443 -18.26 -3.07 -16.89
CA VAL A 443 -19.14 -1.93 -16.58
C VAL A 443 -20.08 -1.62 -17.74
N ALA A 444 -21.39 -1.64 -17.46
CA ALA A 444 -22.42 -1.33 -18.46
C ALA A 444 -22.30 0.12 -18.99
N ARG A 445 -22.51 0.30 -20.29
CA ARG A 445 -22.55 1.63 -20.93
C ARG A 445 -23.83 2.40 -20.63
N ASP A 446 -24.94 1.70 -20.44
CA ASP A 446 -26.21 2.30 -20.06
C ASP A 446 -26.38 2.20 -18.55
N ARG A 447 -26.20 3.33 -17.88
CA ARG A 447 -26.42 3.50 -16.45
C ARG A 447 -27.41 4.63 -16.36
N GLY A 448 -28.55 4.43 -15.71
CA GLY A 448 -29.67 5.39 -15.66
C GLY A 448 -29.36 6.78 -15.05
N HIS A 449 -28.09 7.18 -14.95
CA HIS A 449 -27.59 8.48 -14.56
C HIS A 449 -26.45 8.95 -15.48
N ARG A 450 -26.22 10.27 -15.52
CA ARG A 450 -25.09 10.88 -16.26
C ARG A 450 -23.92 11.32 -15.37
N ARG A 451 -23.85 10.85 -14.13
CA ARG A 451 -22.75 11.18 -13.20
C ARG A 451 -21.42 10.59 -13.71
N PRO A 452 -20.31 11.35 -13.64
CA PRO A 452 -18.99 10.83 -13.99
C PRO A 452 -18.52 9.78 -13.00
N ASP A 453 -17.65 8.89 -13.47
CA ASP A 453 -16.98 7.85 -12.68
C ASP A 453 -15.71 8.37 -12.00
N VAL A 454 -15.07 9.38 -12.59
CA VAL A 454 -14.01 10.17 -11.97
C VAL A 454 -14.43 11.62 -12.04
N CYS A 455 -14.44 12.31 -10.89
CA CYS A 455 -14.62 13.76 -10.84
C CYS A 455 -13.60 14.32 -9.87
N MET A 456 -12.65 15.08 -10.39
CA MET A 456 -11.52 15.61 -9.63
C MET A 456 -11.42 17.11 -9.86
N ALA A 457 -11.75 17.91 -8.84
CA ALA A 457 -11.51 19.34 -8.87
C ALA A 457 -10.03 19.60 -8.50
N LEU A 458 -9.36 20.43 -9.29
CA LEU A 458 -7.99 20.83 -9.04
C LEU A 458 -7.95 22.04 -8.12
N PHE A 459 -7.35 21.88 -6.94
CA PHE A 459 -7.20 22.94 -5.95
C PHE A 459 -5.80 23.55 -6.00
N LEU A 460 -5.77 24.84 -6.34
CA LEU A 460 -4.55 25.66 -6.34
C LEU A 460 -4.60 26.80 -5.30
N GLN A 461 -5.72 26.96 -4.58
CA GLN A 461 -5.91 27.95 -3.52
C GLN A 461 -6.64 27.31 -2.33
N ARG A 462 -6.21 27.59 -1.10
CA ARG A 462 -6.80 27.00 0.12
C ARG A 462 -6.37 27.73 1.38
N LYS A 463 -6.90 27.32 2.55
CA LYS A 463 -6.40 27.67 3.89
C LYS A 463 -6.08 26.41 4.69
N THR A 464 -5.10 26.49 5.59
CA THR A 464 -4.63 25.35 6.40
C THR A 464 -4.53 25.76 7.87
N THR A 465 -5.00 24.92 8.78
CA THR A 465 -4.94 25.14 10.23
C THR A 465 -3.77 24.40 10.85
N THR A 466 -3.11 25.03 11.83
CA THR A 466 -2.22 24.34 12.79
C THR A 466 -2.55 24.88 14.19
N THR A 467 -2.29 24.08 15.23
CA THR A 467 -2.49 24.48 16.64
C THR A 467 -1.61 25.65 17.12
N ALA A 468 -0.78 26.24 16.23
CA ALA A 468 0.08 27.40 16.49
C ALA A 468 -0.18 28.59 15.54
N GLY A 469 -1.31 28.61 14.83
CA GLY A 469 -1.71 29.70 13.95
C GLY A 469 -2.23 29.24 12.59
N TRP A 470 -2.99 30.10 11.94
CA TRP A 470 -3.62 29.87 10.64
C TRP A 470 -2.71 30.32 9.54
N ARG A 471 -2.96 29.84 8.31
CA ARG A 471 -2.34 30.42 7.13
C ARG A 471 -3.35 30.65 5.99
N MET A 472 -3.34 31.85 5.40
CA MET A 472 -4.14 32.31 4.26
C MET A 472 -3.30 32.34 2.99
N TRP A 473 -3.84 31.91 1.86
CA TRP A 473 -3.07 31.75 0.62
C TRP A 473 -3.93 32.16 -0.57
N ARG A 474 -3.36 32.91 -1.53
CA ARG A 474 -4.03 33.39 -2.74
C ARG A 474 -3.10 33.19 -3.93
N ARG A 475 -3.66 32.90 -5.10
CA ARG A 475 -2.88 32.89 -6.36
C ARG A 475 -2.51 34.33 -6.74
N GLY A 476 -1.27 34.52 -7.17
CA GLY A 476 -0.80 35.74 -7.87
C GLY A 476 -0.73 35.51 -9.37
#